data_AF-A0A7Y6PZY8-F1
#
_entry.id   AF-A0A7Y6PZY8-F1
#
_cell.length_a   1.000
_cell.length_b   1.000
_cell.length_c   1.000
_cell.angle_alpha   90.00
_cell.angle_beta   90.00
_cell.angle_gamma   90.00
#
_symmetry.space_group_name_H-M   'P 1'
#
loop_
_entity.id
_entity.type
_entity.pdbx_description
1 polymer ?
#
loop_
_entity_poly.entity_id
_entity_poly.type
_entity_poly.pdbx_seq_one_letter_code
_entity_poly.pdbx_strand_id
1 'polypeptide(L)'
;MLQVVDFPPIGLDQRGALAALVRVCKDTPAKGESFRDFRSRLRGAKLWDKERPVTMLRFLGVGGSTVSPSPFMQALASASTDDDTAHAVLDRLWELNPLLGKTILDLISQRAYGKDEIYKYLGSASFKGIVPSRPALENWLQIGLASGLLRTIGIAMAAGPRMDRYISLGHAVDADEFLAEYKPSPDPVIPNVSDEDTAAPSAEVGASTETSIPVSAAAPAGSPLPAPLRHLNADGVPSARGRDRAVPVSRFASGFSDDVLAETTKKIGSWWSDVNKTSVTYQPSDFQLDPEQWVENADEVLYRIAVAAALAFRLDRDRAAVVAAYSALDKAGVLGDLYQGIVPENLPAQVDARALMLASLAARRCAEVPELASSLEGRASAAEAFASLDAALGRGLFRTELFWIMDMLARLGVIRYDDLGDFTVTPHRIVRDTLFRLGFIDTPYASDATSLAAAAKAARRAVPTGAADEVLTMFALSAGCAYDCAHRKTCDFPCRERLD
;
A
#
# COMPACT_ATOMS: atom_id res chain seq x y z
N MET A 1 -33.35 -4.94 -12.12
CA MET A 1 -32.46 -4.30 -11.12
C MET A 1 -31.14 -3.87 -11.78
N LEU A 2 -30.30 -3.07 -11.12
CA LEU A 2 -29.12 -2.43 -11.73
C LEU A 2 -27.83 -3.22 -11.50
N GLN A 3 -26.88 -3.09 -12.44
CA GLN A 3 -25.52 -3.63 -12.33
C GLN A 3 -24.52 -2.51 -12.62
N VAL A 4 -24.60 -1.42 -11.85
CA VAL A 4 -23.67 -0.32 -11.98
C VAL A 4 -22.31 -0.77 -11.43
N VAL A 5 -21.27 -0.60 -12.23
CA VAL A 5 -19.90 -0.96 -11.83
C VAL A 5 -19.00 0.23 -11.59
N ASP A 6 -19.34 1.40 -12.13
CA ASP A 6 -18.59 2.64 -11.90
C ASP A 6 -19.15 3.41 -10.70
N PHE A 7 -18.29 3.63 -9.71
CA PHE A 7 -18.61 4.36 -8.49
C PHE A 7 -17.76 5.63 -8.38
N PRO A 8 -18.28 6.71 -7.77
CA PRO A 8 -17.54 7.96 -7.67
C PRO A 8 -16.27 7.78 -6.81
N PRO A 9 -15.16 8.45 -7.16
CA PRO A 9 -13.96 8.42 -6.34
C PRO A 9 -14.21 9.20 -5.06
N ILE A 10 -14.07 8.55 -3.91
CA ILE A 10 -14.20 9.19 -2.58
C ILE A 10 -12.84 9.68 -2.06
N GLY A 11 -11.74 9.24 -2.69
CA GLY A 11 -10.39 9.66 -2.35
C GLY A 11 -9.90 9.12 -1.00
N LEU A 12 -8.75 9.62 -0.54
CA LEU A 12 -8.16 9.19 0.73
C LEU A 12 -8.88 9.75 1.96
N ASP A 13 -9.49 10.94 1.85
CA ASP A 13 -10.31 11.55 2.90
C ASP A 13 -11.77 11.08 2.79
N GLN A 14 -11.97 9.82 3.15
CA GLN A 14 -13.25 9.13 3.05
C GLN A 14 -14.36 9.82 3.84
N ARG A 15 -14.06 10.29 5.06
CA ARG A 15 -15.05 10.97 5.92
C ARG A 15 -15.37 12.36 5.40
N GLY A 16 -14.36 13.13 4.97
CA GLY A 16 -14.57 14.45 4.40
C GLY A 16 -15.44 14.41 3.14
N ALA A 17 -15.25 13.42 2.28
CA ALA A 17 -16.06 13.24 1.08
C ALA A 17 -17.52 12.84 1.37
N LEU A 18 -17.78 11.96 2.34
CA LEU A 18 -19.15 11.65 2.76
C LEU A 18 -19.86 12.86 3.38
N ALA A 19 -19.16 13.63 4.22
CA ALA A 19 -19.70 14.86 4.79
C ALA A 19 -19.99 15.92 3.71
N ALA A 20 -19.10 16.04 2.71
CA ALA A 20 -19.32 16.90 1.55
C ALA A 20 -20.54 16.47 0.73
N LEU A 21 -20.75 15.17 0.56
CA LEU A 21 -21.91 14.61 -0.14
C LEU A 21 -23.21 14.97 0.59
N VAL A 22 -23.26 14.78 1.91
CA VAL A 22 -24.40 15.16 2.75
C VAL A 22 -24.69 16.66 2.63
N ARG A 23 -23.66 17.50 2.68
CA ARG A 23 -23.80 18.95 2.53
C ARG A 23 -24.39 19.33 1.17
N VAL A 24 -23.87 18.76 0.08
CA VAL A 24 -24.41 19.02 -1.26
C VAL A 24 -25.89 18.62 -1.33
N CYS A 25 -26.27 17.48 -0.74
CA CYS A 25 -27.66 17.03 -0.71
C CYS A 25 -28.57 17.97 0.11
N LYS A 26 -28.10 18.46 1.27
CA LYS A 26 -28.83 19.45 2.11
C LYS A 26 -29.01 20.79 1.42
N ASP A 27 -27.99 21.22 0.68
CA ASP A 27 -27.98 22.51 -0.01
C ASP A 27 -28.74 22.48 -1.35
N THR A 28 -29.17 21.31 -1.82
CA THR A 28 -29.94 21.16 -3.07
C THR A 28 -31.42 21.49 -2.82
N PRO A 29 -32.00 22.51 -3.51
CA PRO A 29 -33.39 22.91 -3.28
C PRO A 29 -34.41 21.81 -3.62
N ALA A 30 -35.45 21.66 -2.79
CA ALA A 30 -36.52 20.68 -3.03
C ALA A 30 -37.29 20.92 -4.36
N LYS A 31 -37.39 22.18 -4.80
CA LYS A 31 -37.99 22.55 -6.10
C LYS A 31 -37.09 22.22 -7.30
N GLY A 32 -35.87 21.77 -7.02
CA GLY A 32 -34.79 21.60 -7.99
C GLY A 32 -34.06 22.90 -8.32
N GLU A 33 -32.98 22.76 -9.07
CA GLU A 33 -32.14 23.87 -9.54
C GLU A 33 -31.58 23.57 -10.94
N SER A 34 -30.91 24.55 -11.55
CA SER A 34 -30.27 24.32 -12.85
C SER A 34 -29.11 23.34 -12.72
N PHE A 35 -28.88 22.52 -13.76
CA PHE A 35 -27.73 21.61 -13.79
C PHE A 35 -26.39 22.35 -13.63
N ARG A 36 -26.29 23.59 -14.15
CA ARG A 36 -25.09 24.43 -14.04
C ARG A 36 -24.76 24.74 -12.57
N ASP A 37 -25.76 25.13 -11.79
CA ASP A 37 -25.59 25.47 -10.38
C ASP A 37 -25.24 24.23 -9.55
N PHE A 38 -25.93 23.12 -9.81
CA PHE A 38 -25.65 21.84 -9.17
C PHE A 38 -24.22 21.34 -9.46
N ARG A 39 -23.79 21.38 -10.74
CA ARG A 39 -22.42 21.05 -11.16
C ARG A 39 -21.39 21.94 -10.47
N SER A 40 -21.66 23.24 -10.37
CA SER A 40 -20.79 24.19 -9.66
C SER A 40 -20.63 23.81 -8.18
N ARG A 41 -21.73 23.42 -7.51
CA ARG A 41 -21.69 22.95 -6.12
C ARG A 41 -20.88 21.66 -5.96
N LEU A 42 -21.07 20.67 -6.83
CA LEU A 42 -20.28 19.44 -6.83
C LEU A 42 -18.78 19.71 -7.03
N ARG A 43 -18.42 20.68 -7.89
CA ARG A 43 -17.02 21.11 -8.08
C ARG A 43 -16.45 21.77 -6.82
N GLY A 44 -17.20 22.68 -6.20
CA GLY A 44 -16.80 23.34 -4.96
C GLY A 44 -16.59 22.35 -3.81
N ALA A 45 -17.37 21.27 -3.79
CA ALA A 45 -17.23 20.15 -2.85
C ALA A 45 -16.15 19.13 -3.23
N LYS A 46 -15.44 19.31 -4.35
CA LYS A 46 -14.46 18.35 -4.91
C LYS A 46 -15.04 16.95 -5.20
N LEU A 47 -16.33 16.88 -5.50
CA LEU A 47 -17.07 15.66 -5.81
C LEU A 47 -17.28 15.47 -7.33
N TRP A 48 -16.93 16.46 -8.14
CA TRP A 48 -17.12 16.43 -9.59
C TRP A 48 -15.88 15.89 -10.33
N ASP A 49 -16.06 14.78 -11.06
CA ASP A 49 -15.07 14.26 -12.02
C ASP A 49 -15.42 14.79 -13.43
N LYS A 50 -14.51 15.57 -14.04
CA LYS A 50 -14.71 16.11 -15.40
C LYS A 50 -14.66 15.03 -16.47
N GLU A 51 -13.89 13.97 -16.25
CA GLU A 51 -13.73 12.87 -17.20
C GLU A 51 -14.89 11.88 -17.11
N ARG A 52 -15.48 11.73 -15.91
CA ARG A 52 -16.58 10.78 -15.64
C ARG A 52 -17.77 11.44 -14.93
N PRO A 53 -18.40 12.45 -15.53
CA PRO A 53 -19.48 13.20 -14.91
C PRO A 53 -20.73 12.34 -14.64
N VAL A 54 -20.98 11.36 -15.51
CA VAL A 54 -22.13 10.44 -15.41
C VAL A 54 -22.07 9.62 -14.12
N THR A 55 -20.88 9.26 -13.63
CA THR A 55 -20.70 8.40 -12.46
C THR A 55 -21.31 9.01 -11.19
N MET A 56 -21.01 10.29 -10.91
CA MET A 56 -21.55 10.97 -9.74
C MET A 56 -23.06 11.20 -9.87
N LEU A 57 -23.54 11.59 -11.06
CA LEU A 57 -24.97 11.80 -11.31
C LEU A 57 -25.79 10.52 -11.16
N ARG A 58 -25.27 9.40 -11.67
CA ARG A 58 -25.89 8.07 -11.53
C ARG A 58 -25.92 7.63 -10.07
N PHE A 59 -24.83 7.84 -9.34
CA PHE A 59 -24.76 7.56 -7.91
C PHE A 59 -25.80 8.36 -7.13
N LEU A 60 -25.94 9.65 -7.42
CA LEU A 60 -26.95 10.52 -6.82
C LEU A 60 -28.38 10.26 -7.33
N GLY A 61 -28.54 9.55 -8.45
CA GLY A 61 -29.85 9.26 -9.04
C GLY A 61 -30.52 10.50 -9.67
N VAL A 62 -29.73 11.40 -10.25
CA VAL A 62 -30.21 12.66 -10.84
C VAL A 62 -29.69 12.86 -12.26
N GLY A 63 -30.37 13.71 -13.04
CA GLY A 63 -29.98 14.08 -14.41
C GLY A 63 -30.95 15.12 -14.99
N GLY A 64 -30.71 15.54 -16.23
CA GLY A 64 -31.54 16.53 -16.92
C GLY A 64 -31.12 17.99 -16.68
N SER A 65 -31.83 18.93 -17.32
CA SER A 65 -31.54 20.37 -17.27
C SER A 65 -31.87 21.01 -15.92
N THR A 66 -32.87 20.47 -15.23
CA THR A 66 -33.25 20.83 -13.86
C THR A 66 -33.04 19.62 -12.96
N VAL A 67 -32.18 19.75 -11.96
CA VAL A 67 -31.85 18.69 -11.00
C VAL A 67 -32.76 18.82 -9.78
N SER A 68 -33.64 17.85 -9.56
CA SER A 68 -34.41 17.72 -8.31
C SER A 68 -33.80 16.63 -7.41
N PRO A 69 -33.86 16.78 -6.07
CA PRO A 69 -33.33 15.77 -5.15
C PRO A 69 -34.01 14.41 -5.33
N SER A 70 -33.21 13.38 -5.62
CA SER A 70 -33.67 11.99 -5.66
C SER A 70 -34.06 11.47 -4.26
N PRO A 71 -34.76 10.33 -4.13
CA PRO A 71 -35.03 9.72 -2.82
C PRO A 71 -33.76 9.48 -2.01
N PHE A 72 -32.66 9.08 -2.67
CA PHE A 72 -31.36 8.91 -2.02
C PHE A 72 -30.78 10.24 -1.51
N MET A 73 -30.84 11.31 -2.32
CA MET A 73 -30.40 12.63 -1.87
C MET A 73 -31.24 13.15 -0.70
N GLN A 74 -32.55 12.89 -0.71
CA GLN A 74 -33.44 13.26 0.40
C GLN A 74 -33.09 12.49 1.67
N ALA A 75 -32.80 11.18 1.56
CA ALA A 75 -32.34 10.36 2.69
C ALA A 75 -31.04 10.92 3.29
N LEU A 76 -30.04 11.22 2.45
CA LEU A 76 -28.79 11.86 2.90
C LEU A 76 -29.00 13.25 3.50
N ALA A 77 -29.89 14.06 2.92
CA ALA A 77 -30.19 15.38 3.45
C ALA A 77 -30.89 15.30 4.83
N SER A 78 -31.69 14.25 5.05
CA SER A 78 -32.36 14.00 6.32
C SER A 78 -31.49 13.31 7.38
N ALA A 79 -30.32 12.79 6.99
CA ALA A 79 -29.41 12.10 7.91
C ALA A 79 -28.96 13.04 9.04
N SER A 80 -29.18 12.58 10.28
CA SER A 80 -28.91 13.32 11.50
C SER A 80 -27.63 12.86 12.18
N THR A 81 -27.22 11.62 11.92
CA THR A 81 -26.03 10.99 12.45
C THR A 81 -25.12 10.44 11.34
N ASP A 82 -23.87 10.14 11.70
CA ASP A 82 -22.93 9.42 10.83
C ASP A 82 -23.46 8.01 10.46
N ASP A 83 -24.21 7.38 11.38
CA ASP A 83 -24.83 6.08 11.16
C ASP A 83 -25.95 6.14 10.11
N ASP A 84 -26.82 7.15 10.19
CA ASP A 84 -27.86 7.39 9.18
C ASP A 84 -27.25 7.60 7.80
N THR A 85 -26.17 8.38 7.76
CA THR A 85 -25.40 8.66 6.53
C THR A 85 -24.83 7.38 5.95
N ALA A 86 -24.15 6.58 6.78
CA ALA A 86 -23.58 5.30 6.37
C ALA A 86 -24.65 4.34 5.85
N HIS A 87 -25.80 4.24 6.51
CA HIS A 87 -26.90 3.39 6.05
C HIS A 87 -27.46 3.84 4.71
N ALA A 88 -27.74 5.14 4.52
CA ALA A 88 -28.24 5.66 3.25
C ALA A 88 -27.26 5.38 2.09
N VAL A 89 -25.95 5.57 2.31
CA VAL A 89 -24.91 5.29 1.30
C VAL A 89 -24.83 3.80 0.97
N LEU A 90 -24.88 2.93 1.98
CA LEU A 90 -24.79 1.50 1.78
C LEU A 90 -26.04 0.90 1.13
N ASP A 91 -27.23 1.39 1.49
CA ASP A 91 -28.47 1.06 0.79
C ASP A 91 -28.39 1.46 -0.68
N ARG A 92 -27.81 2.63 -0.97
CA ARG A 92 -27.59 3.07 -2.36
C ARG A 92 -26.61 2.18 -3.11
N LEU A 93 -25.50 1.76 -2.49
CA LEU A 93 -24.58 0.79 -3.10
C LEU A 93 -25.29 -0.52 -3.44
N TRP A 94 -26.16 -0.99 -2.54
CA TRP A 94 -26.92 -2.21 -2.71
C TRP A 94 -27.93 -2.10 -3.86
N GLU A 95 -28.68 -1.00 -3.94
CA GLU A 95 -29.61 -0.72 -5.05
C GLU A 95 -28.90 -0.71 -6.42
N LEU A 96 -27.69 -0.14 -6.47
CA LEU A 96 -26.93 0.04 -7.69
C LEU A 96 -26.33 -1.25 -8.22
N ASN A 97 -25.93 -2.18 -7.34
CA ASN A 97 -25.38 -3.47 -7.74
C ASN A 97 -25.42 -4.51 -6.58
N PRO A 98 -26.56 -5.16 -6.34
CA PRO A 98 -26.69 -6.10 -5.23
C PRO A 98 -25.92 -7.40 -5.49
N LEU A 99 -25.71 -7.79 -6.75
CA LEU A 99 -24.94 -8.99 -7.10
C LEU A 99 -23.45 -8.82 -6.77
N LEU A 100 -22.87 -7.65 -7.08
CA LEU A 100 -21.51 -7.31 -6.68
C LEU A 100 -21.39 -7.24 -5.15
N GLY A 101 -22.33 -6.55 -4.49
CA GLY A 101 -22.38 -6.43 -3.04
C GLY A 101 -22.43 -7.80 -2.37
N LYS A 102 -23.41 -8.63 -2.71
CA LYS A 102 -23.54 -10.01 -2.23
C LYS A 102 -22.25 -10.79 -2.39
N THR A 103 -21.69 -10.84 -3.61
CA THR A 103 -20.50 -11.64 -3.90
C THR A 103 -19.31 -11.22 -3.04
N ILE A 104 -19.07 -9.92 -2.89
CA ILE A 104 -17.96 -9.43 -2.07
C ILE A 104 -18.19 -9.75 -0.59
N LEU A 105 -19.41 -9.61 -0.09
CA LEU A 105 -19.73 -9.91 1.31
C LEU A 105 -19.65 -11.42 1.61
N ASP A 106 -20.11 -12.27 0.69
CA ASP A 106 -19.98 -13.73 0.79
C ASP A 106 -18.52 -14.15 0.85
N LEU A 107 -17.62 -13.52 0.09
CA LEU A 107 -16.18 -13.73 0.21
C LEU A 107 -15.68 -13.27 1.58
N ILE A 108 -15.90 -12.01 1.93
CA ILE A 108 -15.32 -11.39 3.13
C ILE A 108 -15.83 -12.04 4.43
N SER A 109 -17.02 -12.65 4.40
CA SER A 109 -17.56 -13.41 5.54
C SER A 109 -16.80 -14.72 5.82
N GLN A 110 -16.15 -15.31 4.80
CA GLN A 110 -15.36 -16.54 4.94
C GLN A 110 -14.01 -16.25 5.59
N ARG A 111 -13.33 -15.19 5.15
CA ARG A 111 -12.04 -14.72 5.69
C ARG A 111 -11.74 -13.30 5.19
N ALA A 112 -10.66 -12.71 5.67
CA ALA A 112 -10.15 -11.48 5.07
C ALA A 112 -9.56 -11.76 3.67
N TYR A 113 -9.87 -10.89 2.71
CA TYR A 113 -9.38 -10.97 1.32
C TYR A 113 -8.63 -9.71 0.89
N GLY A 114 -7.51 -9.88 0.19
CA GLY A 114 -6.84 -8.78 -0.51
C GLY A 114 -7.68 -8.26 -1.68
N LYS A 115 -7.54 -6.98 -2.00
CA LYS A 115 -8.25 -6.34 -3.13
C LYS A 115 -8.03 -7.08 -4.47
N ASP A 116 -6.79 -7.56 -4.70
CA ASP A 116 -6.44 -8.34 -5.88
C ASP A 116 -7.11 -9.72 -5.89
N GLU A 117 -7.27 -10.37 -4.73
CA GLU A 117 -7.97 -11.65 -4.63
C GLU A 117 -9.46 -11.48 -4.95
N ILE A 118 -10.08 -10.41 -4.40
CA ILE A 118 -11.47 -10.06 -4.72
C ILE A 118 -11.62 -9.83 -6.22
N TYR A 119 -10.74 -9.03 -6.83
CA TYR A 119 -10.78 -8.77 -8.27
C TYR A 119 -10.61 -10.06 -9.11
N LYS A 120 -9.68 -10.94 -8.72
CA LYS A 120 -9.50 -12.24 -9.39
C LYS A 120 -10.74 -13.12 -9.29
N TYR A 121 -11.40 -13.15 -8.14
CA TYR A 121 -12.63 -13.91 -7.96
C TYR A 121 -13.77 -13.35 -8.81
N LEU A 122 -13.94 -12.02 -8.85
CA LEU A 122 -14.92 -11.36 -9.72
C LEU A 122 -14.64 -11.60 -11.20
N GLY A 123 -13.38 -11.81 -11.60
CA GLY A 123 -13.02 -12.22 -12.96
C GLY A 123 -13.15 -13.72 -13.24
N SER A 124 -13.54 -14.53 -12.26
CA SER A 124 -13.69 -15.99 -12.42
C SER A 124 -15.06 -16.36 -12.97
N ALA A 125 -15.20 -17.60 -13.45
CA ALA A 125 -16.48 -18.15 -13.91
C ALA A 125 -17.56 -18.25 -12.80
N SER A 126 -17.17 -18.09 -11.53
CA SER A 126 -18.11 -18.15 -10.40
C SER A 126 -18.95 -16.87 -10.27
N PHE A 127 -18.44 -15.74 -10.75
CA PHE A 127 -19.17 -14.48 -10.73
C PHE A 127 -19.92 -14.28 -12.05
N LYS A 128 -21.25 -14.16 -11.96
CA LYS A 128 -22.14 -14.07 -13.14
C LYS A 128 -22.51 -12.62 -13.53
N GLY A 129 -22.05 -11.63 -12.78
CA GLY A 129 -22.37 -10.21 -13.01
C GLY A 129 -21.39 -9.48 -13.92
N ILE A 130 -21.65 -8.19 -14.16
CA ILE A 130 -20.70 -7.32 -14.86
C ILE A 130 -19.46 -7.10 -13.97
N VAL A 131 -18.29 -7.45 -14.49
CA VAL A 131 -17.02 -7.31 -13.77
C VAL A 131 -16.61 -5.83 -13.73
N PRO A 132 -16.43 -5.22 -12.54
CA PRO A 132 -15.97 -3.85 -12.45
C PRO A 132 -14.51 -3.74 -12.91
N SER A 133 -14.11 -2.57 -13.42
CA SER A 133 -12.69 -2.27 -13.63
C SER A 133 -11.96 -2.16 -12.29
N ARG A 134 -10.63 -2.32 -12.26
CA ARG A 134 -9.84 -2.19 -11.02
C ARG A 134 -10.08 -0.86 -10.29
N PRO A 135 -10.04 0.32 -10.96
CA PRO A 135 -10.34 1.58 -10.29
C PRO A 135 -11.77 1.65 -9.76
N ALA A 136 -12.73 1.04 -10.46
CA ALA A 136 -14.12 1.07 -10.05
C ALA A 136 -14.41 0.17 -8.84
N LEU A 137 -13.77 -1.01 -8.78
CA LEU A 137 -13.77 -1.85 -7.59
C LEU A 137 -13.09 -1.14 -6.40
N GLU A 138 -11.96 -0.48 -6.64
CA GLU A 138 -11.29 0.31 -5.60
C GLU A 138 -12.22 1.38 -5.03
N ASN A 139 -12.92 2.12 -5.89
CA ASN A 139 -13.89 3.12 -5.44
C ASN A 139 -14.99 2.47 -4.59
N TRP A 140 -15.59 1.36 -5.06
CA TRP A 140 -16.61 0.62 -4.29
C TRP A 140 -16.11 0.20 -2.90
N LEU A 141 -14.90 -0.36 -2.82
CA LEU A 141 -14.28 -0.76 -1.56
C LEU A 141 -14.02 0.44 -0.64
N GLN A 142 -13.59 1.58 -1.18
CA GLN A 142 -13.42 2.81 -0.42
C GLN A 142 -14.76 3.33 0.14
N ILE A 143 -15.86 3.25 -0.61
CA ILE A 143 -17.20 3.59 -0.08
C ILE A 143 -17.59 2.64 1.05
N GLY A 144 -17.34 1.33 0.87
CA GLY A 144 -17.60 0.31 1.88
C GLY A 144 -16.80 0.53 3.17
N LEU A 145 -15.53 0.94 3.06
CA LEU A 145 -14.68 1.31 4.20
C LEU A 145 -15.19 2.59 4.89
N ALA A 146 -15.46 3.63 4.10
CA ALA A 146 -15.95 4.93 4.59
C ALA A 146 -17.24 4.79 5.41
N SER A 147 -18.11 3.88 4.96
CA SER A 147 -19.42 3.62 5.58
C SER A 147 -19.37 2.51 6.63
N GLY A 148 -18.20 1.93 6.94
CA GLY A 148 -18.03 0.86 7.92
C GLY A 148 -18.72 -0.46 7.58
N LEU A 149 -19.06 -0.69 6.31
CA LEU A 149 -19.41 -2.02 5.80
C LEU A 149 -18.21 -2.96 5.86
N LEU A 150 -17.03 -2.40 5.54
CA LEU A 150 -15.75 -3.09 5.54
C LEU A 150 -14.81 -2.45 6.56
N ARG A 151 -13.80 -3.21 6.98
CA ARG A 151 -12.62 -2.69 7.69
C ARG A 151 -11.35 -3.27 7.09
N THR A 152 -10.23 -2.60 7.29
CA THR A 152 -8.91 -3.08 6.86
C THR A 152 -8.24 -3.90 7.96
N ILE A 153 -7.65 -5.04 7.57
CA ILE A 153 -6.70 -5.81 8.37
C ILE A 153 -5.43 -5.94 7.54
N GLY A 154 -4.46 -5.07 7.79
CA GLY A 154 -3.30 -4.91 6.91
C GLY A 154 -3.72 -4.40 5.52
N ILE A 155 -3.47 -5.19 4.47
CA ILE A 155 -3.90 -4.89 3.09
C ILE A 155 -5.19 -5.62 2.69
N ALA A 156 -5.73 -6.45 3.58
CA ALA A 156 -6.93 -7.23 3.35
C ALA A 156 -8.17 -6.50 3.86
N MET A 157 -9.30 -6.79 3.25
CA MET A 157 -10.62 -6.35 3.66
C MET A 157 -11.26 -7.43 4.51
N ALA A 158 -11.85 -7.02 5.62
CA ALA A 158 -12.58 -7.87 6.55
C ALA A 158 -13.95 -7.26 6.85
N ALA A 159 -14.81 -8.06 7.48
CA ALA A 159 -16.13 -7.65 7.94
C ALA A 159 -16.06 -6.39 8.84
N GLY A 160 -16.78 -5.34 8.46
CA GLY A 160 -16.98 -4.15 9.26
C GLY A 160 -18.19 -4.24 10.18
N PRO A 161 -18.39 -3.27 11.09
CA PRO A 161 -19.47 -3.29 12.08
C PRO A 161 -20.89 -3.27 11.47
N ARG A 162 -21.05 -2.85 10.21
CA ARG A 162 -22.38 -2.75 9.56
C ARG A 162 -22.69 -3.91 8.61
N MET A 163 -21.87 -4.95 8.59
CA MET A 163 -21.95 -6.04 7.60
C MET A 163 -23.21 -6.91 7.73
N ASP A 164 -23.64 -7.23 8.95
CA ASP A 164 -24.67 -8.24 9.22
C ASP A 164 -26.00 -7.97 8.50
N ARG A 165 -26.42 -6.69 8.44
CA ARG A 165 -27.61 -6.26 7.71
C ARG A 165 -27.51 -6.62 6.22
N TYR A 166 -26.36 -6.37 5.60
CA TYR A 166 -26.19 -6.55 4.16
C TYR A 166 -25.89 -8.00 3.78
N ILE A 167 -25.32 -8.81 4.69
CA ILE A 167 -25.29 -10.28 4.52
C ILE A 167 -26.73 -10.81 4.46
N SER A 168 -27.59 -10.37 5.40
CA SER A 168 -29.00 -10.79 5.44
C SER A 168 -29.74 -10.41 4.15
N LEU A 169 -29.49 -9.21 3.61
CA LEU A 169 -30.00 -8.80 2.29
C LEU A 169 -29.41 -9.66 1.16
N GLY A 170 -28.12 -9.99 1.23
CA GLY A 170 -27.43 -10.84 0.24
C GLY A 170 -28.01 -12.24 0.14
N HIS A 171 -28.41 -12.83 1.28
CA HIS A 171 -29.08 -14.13 1.31
C HIS A 171 -30.44 -14.13 0.61
N ALA A 172 -31.13 -12.98 0.58
CA ALA A 172 -32.41 -12.82 -0.12
C ALA A 172 -32.27 -12.60 -1.64
N VAL A 173 -31.04 -12.38 -2.14
CA VAL A 173 -30.79 -12.18 -3.58
C VAL A 173 -30.51 -13.53 -4.24
N ASP A 174 -31.46 -14.02 -5.04
CA ASP A 174 -31.22 -15.10 -6.00
C ASP A 174 -30.50 -14.53 -7.23
N ALA A 175 -29.29 -15.01 -7.48
CA ALA A 175 -28.44 -14.49 -8.56
C ALA A 175 -29.00 -14.84 -9.95
N ASP A 176 -29.64 -15.98 -10.11
CA ASP A 176 -30.14 -16.44 -11.41
C ASP A 176 -31.45 -15.72 -11.76
N GLU A 177 -32.34 -15.53 -10.78
CA GLU A 177 -33.53 -14.69 -10.92
C GLU A 177 -33.16 -13.23 -11.22
N PHE A 178 -32.20 -12.68 -10.47
CA PHE A 178 -31.71 -11.31 -10.65
C PHE A 178 -31.21 -11.04 -12.07
N LEU A 179 -30.44 -11.98 -12.64
CA LEU A 179 -29.90 -11.87 -13.99
C LEU A 179 -30.98 -12.02 -15.06
N ALA A 180 -32.01 -12.84 -14.82
CA ALA A 180 -33.16 -12.97 -15.71
C ALA A 180 -34.01 -11.68 -15.77
N GLU A 181 -34.11 -10.95 -14.67
CA GLU A 181 -34.86 -9.68 -14.57
C GLU A 181 -34.03 -8.42 -14.85
N TYR A 182 -32.76 -8.58 -15.24
CA TYR A 182 -31.87 -7.46 -15.49
C TYR A 182 -32.37 -6.59 -16.65
N LYS A 183 -32.56 -5.30 -16.37
CA LYS A 183 -32.84 -4.27 -17.37
C LYS A 183 -31.82 -3.15 -17.21
N PRO A 184 -31.03 -2.82 -18.26
CA PRO A 184 -30.13 -1.68 -18.20
C PRO A 184 -30.93 -0.41 -17.92
N SER A 185 -30.56 0.35 -16.89
CA SER A 185 -31.13 1.70 -16.72
C SER A 185 -30.51 2.64 -17.73
N PRO A 186 -31.29 3.54 -18.33
CA PRO A 186 -30.74 4.61 -19.13
C PRO A 186 -29.78 5.45 -18.29
N ASP A 187 -28.73 5.95 -18.94
CA ASP A 187 -27.76 6.82 -18.29
C ASP A 187 -28.37 8.22 -18.03
N PRO A 188 -27.94 8.89 -16.94
CA PRO A 188 -28.28 10.27 -16.70
C PRO A 188 -27.97 11.16 -17.91
N VAL A 189 -28.97 11.89 -18.38
CA VAL A 189 -28.79 12.86 -19.46
C VAL A 189 -28.03 14.07 -18.91
N ILE A 190 -26.85 14.34 -19.46
CA ILE A 190 -26.08 15.54 -19.17
C ILE A 190 -26.47 16.61 -20.20
N PRO A 191 -27.03 17.75 -19.78
CA PRO A 191 -27.29 18.86 -20.69
C PRO A 191 -26.00 19.33 -21.36
N ASN A 192 -26.05 19.64 -22.66
CA ASN A 192 -24.95 20.33 -23.34
C ASN A 192 -24.80 21.73 -22.74
N VAL A 193 -23.86 21.87 -21.81
CA VAL A 193 -23.42 23.18 -21.32
C VAL A 193 -22.20 23.55 -22.14
N SER A 194 -22.31 24.52 -23.05
CA SER A 194 -21.14 25.10 -23.71
C SER A 194 -20.20 25.64 -22.64
N ASP A 195 -18.97 25.11 -22.58
CA ASP A 195 -17.93 25.52 -21.63
C ASP A 195 -17.33 26.90 -22.03
N GLU A 196 -18.16 27.94 -22.22
CA GLU A 196 -17.71 29.29 -22.64
C GLU A 196 -17.44 30.28 -21.50
N ASP A 197 -17.64 29.92 -20.22
CA ASP A 197 -17.40 30.84 -19.09
C ASP A 197 -16.07 30.57 -18.37
N THR A 198 -14.96 30.94 -19.02
CA THR A 198 -13.69 31.24 -18.33
C THR A 198 -13.14 32.57 -18.80
N ALA A 199 -13.53 33.65 -18.12
CA ALA A 199 -12.88 34.96 -18.27
C ALA A 199 -12.68 35.61 -16.89
N ALA A 200 -11.43 35.56 -16.41
CA ALA A 200 -10.81 36.63 -15.63
C ALA A 200 -9.34 36.73 -16.08
N PRO A 201 -8.77 37.96 -16.19
CA PRO A 201 -7.69 38.23 -17.12
C PRO A 201 -6.31 37.93 -16.53
N SER A 202 -5.45 37.26 -17.30
CA SER A 202 -4.00 37.31 -17.11
C SER A 202 -3.36 37.98 -18.31
N ALA A 203 -2.45 38.89 -18.00
CA ALA A 203 -1.75 39.76 -18.92
C ALA A 203 -0.95 38.96 -19.97
N GLU A 204 -0.93 39.53 -21.16
CA GLU A 204 -0.17 39.10 -22.33
C GLU A 204 1.34 38.98 -22.04
N VAL A 205 1.94 37.86 -22.46
CA VAL A 205 3.23 37.86 -23.17
C VAL A 205 3.26 36.69 -24.17
N GLY A 206 3.35 37.05 -25.46
CA GLY A 206 4.27 36.46 -26.42
C GLY A 206 3.97 35.07 -27.00
N ALA A 207 3.43 35.06 -28.21
CA ALA A 207 3.36 33.89 -29.09
C ALA A 207 4.75 33.36 -29.49
N SER A 208 4.91 32.03 -29.57
CA SER A 208 5.90 31.37 -30.42
C SER A 208 5.44 29.96 -30.82
N THR A 209 5.08 29.86 -32.10
CA THR A 209 5.35 28.76 -33.04
C THR A 209 5.23 27.29 -32.62
N GLU A 210 4.26 26.66 -33.27
CA GLU A 210 4.11 25.25 -33.61
C GLU A 210 5.42 24.44 -33.64
N THR A 211 5.50 23.41 -32.80
CA THR A 211 6.24 22.20 -33.10
C THR A 211 5.48 21.00 -32.54
N SER A 212 5.02 20.17 -33.46
CA SER A 212 4.37 18.89 -33.21
C SER A 212 5.28 17.94 -32.42
N ILE A 213 4.89 17.61 -31.19
CA ILE A 213 5.50 16.56 -30.36
C ILE A 213 4.54 15.36 -30.35
N PRO A 214 4.98 14.14 -30.67
CA PRO A 214 4.13 12.96 -30.63
C PRO A 214 3.74 12.61 -29.20
N VAL A 215 2.50 12.16 -29.05
CA VAL A 215 1.91 11.63 -27.81
C VAL A 215 2.76 10.45 -27.32
N SER A 216 3.68 10.73 -26.39
CA SER A 216 4.24 9.70 -25.51
C SER A 216 3.36 9.62 -24.27
N ALA A 217 2.71 8.48 -24.12
CA ALA A 217 2.05 8.08 -22.89
C ALA A 217 3.04 8.23 -21.72
N ALA A 218 2.73 9.12 -20.78
CA ALA A 218 3.41 9.17 -19.50
C ALA A 218 3.04 7.91 -18.71
N ALA A 219 3.82 6.85 -18.87
CA ALA A 219 3.86 5.76 -17.91
C ALA A 219 4.48 6.26 -16.60
N PRO A 220 4.03 5.79 -15.41
CA PRO A 220 4.74 6.07 -14.18
C PRO A 220 6.09 5.34 -14.22
N ALA A 221 7.16 6.06 -14.48
CA ALA A 221 8.53 5.57 -14.35
C ALA A 221 8.91 5.52 -12.87
N GLY A 222 8.55 4.45 -12.18
CA GLY A 222 9.00 4.14 -10.83
C GLY A 222 9.37 2.67 -10.73
N SER A 223 10.54 2.36 -10.15
CA SER A 223 10.91 0.97 -9.86
C SER A 223 9.83 0.32 -8.97
N PRO A 224 9.37 -0.91 -9.25
CA PRO A 224 8.36 -1.60 -8.45
C PRO A 224 8.90 -2.03 -7.07
N LEU A 225 10.20 -1.86 -6.83
CA LEU A 225 10.86 -2.19 -5.58
C LEU A 225 10.65 -1.09 -4.52
N PRO A 226 10.57 -1.47 -3.23
CA PRO A 226 10.58 -0.49 -2.15
C PRO A 226 11.86 0.34 -2.21
N ALA A 227 11.80 1.60 -1.77
CA ALA A 227 12.91 2.56 -1.88
C ALA A 227 14.30 2.00 -1.48
N PRO A 228 14.46 1.26 -0.36
CA PRO A 228 15.74 0.70 0.05
C PRO A 228 16.33 -0.32 -0.91
N LEU A 229 15.54 -0.88 -1.83
CA LEU A 229 15.94 -1.92 -2.78
C LEU A 229 15.96 -1.43 -4.23
N ARG A 230 15.72 -0.14 -4.48
CA ARG A 230 15.63 0.38 -5.86
C ARG A 230 16.94 0.33 -6.64
N HIS A 231 18.07 0.22 -5.94
CA HIS A 231 19.38 -0.01 -6.57
C HIS A 231 19.50 -1.42 -7.15
N LEU A 232 18.64 -2.35 -6.76
CA LEU A 232 18.65 -3.71 -7.27
C LEU A 232 18.03 -3.77 -8.67
N ASN A 233 18.82 -4.28 -9.61
CA ASN A 233 18.38 -4.55 -10.98
C ASN A 233 18.92 -5.92 -11.43
N ALA A 234 18.04 -6.73 -12.02
CA ALA A 234 18.34 -8.04 -12.58
C ALA A 234 19.06 -7.97 -13.93
N ASP A 235 19.24 -6.79 -14.52
CA ASP A 235 20.05 -6.62 -15.73
C ASP A 235 21.47 -7.18 -15.53
N GLY A 236 21.88 -8.04 -16.47
CA GLY A 236 23.16 -8.73 -16.45
C GLY A 236 23.29 -9.84 -15.40
N VAL A 237 22.23 -10.18 -14.68
CA VAL A 237 22.23 -11.25 -13.67
C VAL A 237 21.84 -12.58 -14.31
N PRO A 238 22.62 -13.66 -14.11
CA PRO A 238 22.23 -15.00 -14.58
C PRO A 238 20.85 -15.37 -14.06
N SER A 239 20.00 -15.93 -14.92
CA SER A 239 18.66 -16.35 -14.50
C SER A 239 18.76 -17.41 -13.43
N ALA A 240 18.09 -17.20 -12.29
CA ALA A 240 18.10 -18.16 -11.20
C ALA A 240 17.42 -19.50 -11.57
N ARG A 241 16.59 -19.56 -12.62
CA ARG A 241 15.74 -20.72 -12.95
C ARG A 241 16.50 -22.02 -13.26
N GLY A 242 17.77 -21.92 -13.65
CA GLY A 242 18.68 -23.06 -13.85
C GLY A 242 18.56 -23.79 -15.20
N ARG A 243 17.38 -23.87 -15.84
CA ARG A 243 17.16 -24.66 -17.08
C ARG A 243 16.10 -24.11 -18.03
N ASP A 244 16.28 -24.43 -19.32
CA ASP A 244 15.27 -24.25 -20.37
C ASP A 244 14.39 -25.51 -20.61
N ARG A 245 14.71 -26.64 -19.95
CA ARG A 245 14.00 -27.91 -20.12
C ARG A 245 12.91 -28.11 -19.07
N ALA A 246 11.87 -28.86 -19.42
CA ALA A 246 10.77 -29.17 -18.51
C ALA A 246 11.26 -30.01 -17.31
N VAL A 247 10.80 -29.65 -16.12
CA VAL A 247 11.16 -30.33 -14.86
C VAL A 247 9.98 -31.22 -14.42
N PRO A 248 10.18 -32.53 -14.15
CA PRO A 248 9.11 -33.43 -13.74
C PRO A 248 8.37 -32.93 -12.48
N VAL A 249 7.04 -32.89 -12.53
CA VAL A 249 6.17 -32.44 -11.43
C VAL A 249 6.25 -33.38 -10.22
N SER A 250 6.49 -34.68 -10.45
CA SER A 250 6.61 -35.71 -9.42
C SER A 250 7.69 -35.41 -8.37
N ARG A 251 8.71 -34.60 -8.71
CA ARG A 251 9.76 -34.19 -7.78
C ARG A 251 9.23 -33.34 -6.61
N PHE A 252 8.09 -32.69 -6.79
CA PHE A 252 7.55 -31.72 -5.83
C PHE A 252 6.24 -32.19 -5.18
N ALA A 253 5.76 -33.39 -5.51
CA ALA A 253 4.49 -33.92 -5.02
C ALA A 253 4.43 -34.09 -3.48
N SER A 254 5.57 -34.12 -2.79
CA SER A 254 5.65 -34.24 -1.33
C SER A 254 5.57 -32.91 -0.57
N GLY A 255 5.33 -31.78 -1.26
CA GLY A 255 5.24 -30.46 -0.64
C GLY A 255 6.59 -29.91 -0.17
N PHE A 256 6.57 -29.02 0.83
CA PHE A 256 7.76 -28.32 1.33
C PHE A 256 8.34 -28.99 2.59
N SER A 257 8.79 -30.23 2.45
CA SER A 257 9.55 -30.91 3.51
C SER A 257 10.88 -30.19 3.81
N ASP A 258 11.46 -30.42 4.99
CA ASP A 258 12.73 -29.80 5.38
C ASP A 258 13.88 -30.11 4.40
N ASP A 259 13.90 -31.31 3.81
CA ASP A 259 14.88 -31.68 2.78
C ASP A 259 14.73 -30.83 1.51
N VAL A 260 13.49 -30.54 1.09
CA VAL A 260 13.18 -29.69 -0.07
C VAL A 260 13.59 -28.24 0.21
N LEU A 261 13.34 -27.74 1.42
CA LEU A 261 13.76 -26.40 1.83
C LEU A 261 15.29 -26.30 1.91
N ALA A 262 15.98 -27.32 2.44
CA ALA A 262 17.44 -27.37 2.48
C ALA A 262 18.06 -27.40 1.07
N GLU A 263 17.46 -28.18 0.14
CA GLU A 263 17.87 -28.18 -1.26
C GLU A 263 17.68 -26.79 -1.89
N THR A 264 16.57 -26.12 -1.57
CA THR A 264 16.26 -24.77 -2.06
C THR A 264 17.28 -23.75 -1.57
N THR A 265 17.58 -23.74 -0.25
CA THR A 265 18.63 -22.91 0.34
C THR A 265 19.98 -23.12 -0.37
N LYS A 266 20.37 -24.38 -0.60
CA LYS A 266 21.62 -24.71 -1.29
C LYS A 266 21.65 -24.18 -2.73
N LYS A 267 20.54 -24.28 -3.45
CA LYS A 267 20.40 -23.76 -4.82
C LYS A 267 20.47 -22.24 -4.89
N ILE A 268 19.78 -21.53 -3.99
CA ILE A 268 19.86 -20.06 -3.91
C ILE A 268 21.30 -19.65 -3.61
N GLY A 269 21.96 -20.30 -2.64
CA GLY A 269 23.35 -20.02 -2.30
C GLY A 269 24.31 -20.24 -3.48
N SER A 270 24.17 -21.36 -4.19
CA SER A 270 24.98 -21.65 -5.38
C SER A 270 24.73 -20.66 -6.52
N TRP A 271 23.48 -20.27 -6.76
CA TRP A 271 23.18 -19.25 -7.76
C TRP A 271 23.78 -17.90 -7.35
N TRP A 272 23.64 -17.51 -6.08
CA TRP A 272 24.15 -16.23 -5.60
C TRP A 272 25.68 -16.13 -5.71
N SER A 273 26.43 -17.22 -5.49
CA SER A 273 27.88 -17.24 -5.72
C SER A 273 28.25 -16.97 -7.18
N ASP A 274 27.40 -17.35 -8.14
CA ASP A 274 27.64 -17.11 -9.56
C ASP A 274 27.31 -15.68 -9.99
N VAL A 275 26.40 -14.99 -9.28
CA VAL A 275 26.03 -13.60 -9.57
C VAL A 275 27.20 -12.64 -9.37
N ASN A 276 28.10 -12.94 -8.42
CA ASN A 276 29.31 -12.16 -8.10
C ASN A 276 29.08 -10.64 -7.99
N LYS A 277 27.93 -10.22 -7.44
CA LYS A 277 27.62 -8.81 -7.18
C LYS A 277 27.95 -8.47 -5.72
N THR A 278 28.62 -7.34 -5.52
CA THR A 278 28.79 -6.75 -4.19
C THR A 278 27.48 -6.11 -3.75
N SER A 279 27.03 -6.45 -2.54
CA SER A 279 25.88 -5.80 -1.90
C SER A 279 26.15 -4.30 -1.72
N VAL A 280 25.15 -3.47 -2.03
CA VAL A 280 25.23 -2.00 -1.89
C VAL A 280 24.33 -1.52 -0.76
N THR A 281 24.21 -2.34 0.31
CA THR A 281 23.48 -1.96 1.51
C THR A 281 24.02 -0.66 2.09
N TYR A 282 23.13 0.13 2.69
CA TYR A 282 23.52 1.26 3.52
C TYR A 282 24.55 0.83 4.58
N GLN A 283 25.51 1.69 4.85
CA GLN A 283 26.48 1.56 5.93
C GLN A 283 26.29 2.69 6.94
N PRO A 284 26.69 2.50 8.21
CA PRO A 284 26.65 3.58 9.20
C PRO A 284 27.40 4.86 8.75
N SER A 285 28.49 4.69 8.02
CA SER A 285 29.28 5.80 7.48
C SER A 285 28.54 6.65 6.43
N ASP A 286 27.51 6.12 5.76
CA ASP A 286 26.65 6.92 4.86
C ASP A 286 25.89 8.00 5.64
N PHE A 287 25.72 7.81 6.94
CA PHE A 287 24.97 8.69 7.84
C PHE A 287 25.87 9.36 8.90
N GLN A 288 27.19 9.33 8.68
CA GLN A 288 28.19 9.90 9.60
C GLN A 288 28.08 9.34 11.03
N LEU A 289 27.67 8.07 11.15
CA LEU A 289 27.55 7.37 12.42
C LEU A 289 28.87 6.64 12.72
N ASP A 290 29.40 6.89 13.91
CA ASP A 290 30.63 6.30 14.42
C ASP A 290 30.33 5.47 15.69
N PRO A 291 30.88 4.25 15.84
CA PRO A 291 30.79 3.50 17.09
C PRO A 291 31.22 4.29 18.34
N GLU A 292 32.17 5.23 18.24
CA GLU A 292 32.61 6.05 19.39
C GLU A 292 31.49 6.97 19.90
N GLN A 293 30.63 7.48 19.02
CA GLN A 293 29.48 8.33 19.39
C GLN A 293 28.47 7.59 20.26
N TRP A 294 28.41 6.26 20.16
CA TRP A 294 27.52 5.45 20.99
C TRP A 294 27.90 5.52 22.47
N VAL A 295 29.20 5.60 22.77
CA VAL A 295 29.69 5.68 24.15
C VAL A 295 29.34 7.03 24.78
N GLU A 296 29.35 8.10 23.98
CA GLU A 296 29.08 9.47 24.46
C GLU A 296 27.58 9.78 24.55
N ASN A 297 26.80 9.36 23.54
CA ASN A 297 25.38 9.71 23.43
C ASN A 297 24.59 8.65 22.64
N ALA A 298 24.44 7.46 23.23
CA ALA A 298 23.79 6.31 22.60
C ALA A 298 22.36 6.60 22.09
N ASP A 299 21.56 7.37 22.84
CA ASP A 299 20.19 7.72 22.43
C ASP A 299 20.14 8.66 21.22
N GLU A 300 21.08 9.61 21.12
CA GLU A 300 21.18 10.46 19.92
C GLU A 300 21.57 9.62 18.70
N VAL A 301 22.49 8.67 18.85
CA VAL A 301 22.85 7.74 17.77
C VAL A 301 21.64 6.91 17.34
N LEU A 302 20.88 6.36 18.29
CA LEU A 302 19.67 5.60 18.00
C LEU A 302 18.61 6.47 17.29
N TYR A 303 18.42 7.71 17.73
CA TYR A 303 17.57 8.68 17.07
C TYR A 303 18.01 8.93 15.62
N ARG A 304 19.30 9.19 15.40
CA ARG A 304 19.87 9.41 14.06
C ARG A 304 19.66 8.20 13.14
N ILE A 305 19.82 6.98 13.67
CA ILE A 305 19.50 5.74 12.95
C ILE A 305 18.00 5.66 12.62
N ALA A 306 17.12 6.03 13.54
CA ALA A 306 15.68 6.06 13.30
C ALA A 306 15.29 7.07 12.21
N VAL A 307 15.94 8.24 12.16
CA VAL A 307 15.78 9.21 11.06
C VAL A 307 16.24 8.60 9.74
N ALA A 308 17.43 7.99 9.70
CA ALA A 308 17.95 7.34 8.51
C ALA A 308 17.00 6.24 7.99
N ALA A 309 16.44 5.43 8.90
CA ALA A 309 15.44 4.41 8.58
C ALA A 309 14.16 5.03 7.98
N ALA A 310 13.64 6.11 8.59
CA ALA A 310 12.47 6.80 8.07
C ALA A 310 12.71 7.36 6.67
N LEU A 311 13.87 7.95 6.41
CA LEU A 311 14.23 8.48 5.09
C LEU A 311 14.38 7.36 4.07
N ALA A 312 15.13 6.30 4.38
CA ALA A 312 15.39 5.18 3.47
C ALA A 312 14.10 4.50 3.01
N PHE A 313 13.08 4.40 3.87
CA PHE A 313 11.85 3.69 3.56
C PHE A 313 10.71 4.59 3.09
N ARG A 314 10.68 5.87 3.51
CA ARG A 314 9.52 6.74 3.33
C ARG A 314 9.78 8.03 2.57
N LEU A 315 11.04 8.40 2.28
CA LEU A 315 11.32 9.57 1.43
C LEU A 315 10.96 9.32 -0.03
N ASP A 316 10.91 8.04 -0.43
CA ASP A 316 10.56 7.60 -1.79
C ASP A 316 11.56 8.06 -2.86
N ARG A 317 12.86 8.04 -2.50
CA ARG A 317 13.99 8.44 -3.36
C ARG A 317 15.00 7.31 -3.48
N ASP A 318 15.98 7.47 -4.36
CA ASP A 318 17.11 6.55 -4.46
C ASP A 318 18.09 6.72 -3.29
N ARG A 319 19.08 5.81 -3.21
CA ARG A 319 20.08 5.80 -2.15
C ARG A 319 20.84 7.11 -2.03
N ALA A 320 21.28 7.68 -3.16
CA ALA A 320 22.08 8.90 -3.19
C ALA A 320 21.28 10.10 -2.65
N ALA A 321 20.02 10.22 -3.06
CA ALA A 321 19.12 11.27 -2.60
C ALA A 321 18.74 11.10 -1.12
N VAL A 322 18.59 9.88 -0.61
CA VAL A 322 18.37 9.62 0.83
C VAL A 322 19.57 10.09 1.65
N VAL A 323 20.79 9.71 1.24
CA VAL A 323 22.03 10.13 1.91
C VAL A 323 22.21 11.65 1.84
N ALA A 324 21.94 12.26 0.68
CA ALA A 324 22.00 13.71 0.52
C ALA A 324 20.99 14.45 1.40
N ALA A 325 19.75 13.96 1.50
CA ALA A 325 18.72 14.54 2.37
C ALA A 325 19.11 14.45 3.85
N TYR A 326 19.64 13.30 4.28
CA TYR A 326 20.15 13.13 5.65
C TYR A 326 21.32 14.10 5.92
N SER A 327 22.30 14.16 5.01
CA SER A 327 23.45 15.07 5.17
C SER A 327 23.03 16.54 5.17
N ALA A 328 21.99 16.92 4.42
CA ALA A 328 21.43 18.26 4.45
C ALA A 328 20.79 18.61 5.80
N LEU A 329 20.06 17.67 6.42
CA LEU A 329 19.51 17.84 7.77
C LEU A 329 20.63 17.99 8.82
N ASP A 330 21.65 17.15 8.73
CA ASP A 330 22.77 17.14 9.67
C ASP A 330 23.61 18.41 9.58
N LYS A 331 24.02 18.81 8.37
CA LYS A 331 24.81 20.04 8.13
C LYS A 331 24.05 21.32 8.49
N ALA A 332 22.73 21.29 8.45
CA ALA A 332 21.88 22.39 8.86
C ALA A 332 21.70 22.49 10.39
N GLY A 333 22.24 21.55 11.17
CA GLY A 333 22.04 21.46 12.62
C GLY A 333 20.66 20.90 13.03
N VAL A 334 19.78 20.64 12.06
CA VAL A 334 18.38 20.25 12.29
C VAL A 334 18.26 18.95 13.07
N LEU A 335 19.15 17.98 12.83
CA LEU A 335 19.09 16.71 13.58
C LEU A 335 19.34 16.93 15.07
N GLY A 336 20.35 17.74 15.43
CA GLY A 336 20.68 18.09 16.81
C GLY A 336 19.58 18.92 17.47
N ASP A 337 19.06 19.92 16.76
CA ASP A 337 17.96 20.77 17.26
C ASP A 337 16.72 19.91 17.57
N LEU A 338 16.30 19.05 16.64
CA LEU A 338 15.15 18.18 16.83
C LEU A 338 15.36 17.17 17.97
N TYR A 339 16.57 16.64 18.16
CA TYR A 339 16.90 15.77 19.29
C TYR A 339 16.73 16.50 20.63
N GLN A 340 17.13 17.77 20.69
CA GLN A 340 16.97 18.62 21.87
C GLN A 340 15.55 19.19 22.03
N GLY A 341 14.62 18.84 21.14
CA GLY A 341 13.24 19.33 21.15
C GLY A 341 13.08 20.77 20.65
N ILE A 342 14.08 21.30 19.94
CA ILE A 342 14.08 22.63 19.36
C ILE A 342 13.57 22.55 17.92
N VAL A 343 12.59 23.40 17.58
CA VAL A 343 12.07 23.50 16.22
C VAL A 343 12.84 24.61 15.49
N PRO A 344 13.45 24.34 14.32
CA PRO A 344 14.14 25.37 13.56
C PRO A 344 13.18 26.50 13.16
N GLU A 345 13.49 27.74 13.50
CA GLU A 345 12.65 28.90 13.15
C GLU A 345 12.68 29.19 11.64
N ASN A 346 13.81 28.93 10.99
CA ASN A 346 13.98 29.08 9.55
C ASN A 346 14.50 27.78 8.95
N LEU A 347 13.82 27.30 7.92
CA LEU A 347 14.26 26.12 7.17
C LEU A 347 15.25 26.54 6.08
N PRO A 348 16.49 26.02 6.11
CA PRO A 348 17.42 26.28 5.02
C PRO A 348 16.88 25.71 3.71
N ALA A 349 17.09 26.43 2.59
CA ALA A 349 16.52 26.08 1.29
C ALA A 349 16.94 24.69 0.78
N GLN A 350 18.06 24.16 1.27
CA GLN A 350 18.58 22.83 0.97
C GLN A 350 17.87 21.69 1.73
N VAL A 351 17.04 21.98 2.73
CA VAL A 351 16.35 20.96 3.53
C VAL A 351 15.01 20.60 2.88
N ASP A 352 14.88 19.34 2.45
CA ASP A 352 13.62 18.81 1.92
C ASP A 352 12.56 18.76 3.03
N ALA A 353 11.39 19.37 2.78
CA ALA A 353 10.31 19.46 3.77
C ALA A 353 9.74 18.10 4.21
N ARG A 354 9.74 17.10 3.30
CA ARG A 354 9.33 15.72 3.63
C ARG A 354 10.40 15.04 4.48
N ALA A 355 11.68 15.28 4.19
CA ALA A 355 12.77 14.77 5.02
C ALA A 355 12.72 15.36 6.44
N LEU A 356 12.49 16.66 6.57
CA LEU A 356 12.26 17.31 7.87
C LEU A 356 11.09 16.67 8.61
N MET A 357 9.93 16.54 7.96
CA MET A 357 8.74 15.94 8.58
C MET A 357 9.03 14.52 9.11
N LEU A 358 9.73 13.70 8.34
CA LEU A 358 10.13 12.35 8.75
C LEU A 358 11.09 12.38 9.94
N ALA A 359 12.08 13.28 9.92
CA ALA A 359 13.01 13.48 11.03
C ALA A 359 12.29 13.93 12.31
N SER A 360 11.37 14.89 12.23
CA SER A 360 10.57 15.36 13.37
C SER A 360 9.67 14.27 13.95
N LEU A 361 9.10 13.41 13.09
CA LEU A 361 8.31 12.27 13.55
C LEU A 361 9.18 11.24 14.30
N ALA A 362 10.39 10.97 13.80
CA ALA A 362 11.34 10.09 14.49
C ALA A 362 11.79 10.69 15.83
N ALA A 363 12.15 11.98 15.85
CA ALA A 363 12.55 12.71 17.06
C ALA A 363 11.47 12.62 18.15
N ARG A 364 10.21 12.90 17.79
CA ARG A 364 9.08 12.80 18.71
C ARG A 364 8.93 11.41 19.31
N ARG A 365 9.14 10.35 18.52
CA ARG A 365 9.04 8.96 19.01
C ARG A 365 10.19 8.59 19.94
N CYS A 366 11.42 8.98 19.60
CA CYS A 366 12.57 8.76 20.48
C CYS A 366 12.43 9.53 21.80
N ALA A 367 11.91 10.76 21.77
CA ALA A 367 11.69 11.55 22.98
C ALA A 367 10.61 10.97 23.94
N GLU A 368 9.68 10.15 23.43
CA GLU A 368 8.67 9.46 24.26
C GLU A 368 9.28 8.31 25.09
N VAL A 369 10.50 7.85 24.76
CA VAL A 369 11.17 6.71 25.41
C VAL A 369 12.65 7.05 25.65
N PRO A 370 12.98 7.88 26.66
CA PRO A 370 14.37 8.18 27.00
C PRO A 370 15.11 6.92 27.47
N GLU A 371 16.44 6.90 27.34
CA GLU A 371 17.31 5.79 27.73
C GLU A 371 17.02 4.48 26.99
N LEU A 372 16.38 4.57 25.82
CA LEU A 372 16.06 3.40 25.00
C LEU A 372 17.35 2.67 24.62
N ALA A 373 18.41 3.37 24.24
CA ALA A 373 19.67 2.76 23.85
C ALA A 373 20.29 1.91 24.97
N SER A 374 20.36 2.44 26.20
CA SER A 374 20.83 1.68 27.38
C SER A 374 19.95 0.46 27.67
N SER A 375 18.63 0.58 27.44
CA SER A 375 17.72 -0.55 27.61
C SER A 375 17.93 -1.68 26.61
N LEU A 376 18.54 -1.41 25.43
CA LEU A 376 18.89 -2.43 24.44
C LEU A 376 20.14 -3.18 24.88
N GLU A 377 21.19 -2.48 25.31
CA GLU A 377 22.43 -3.10 25.79
C GLU A 377 22.20 -4.09 26.94
N GLY A 378 21.25 -3.79 27.82
CA GLY A 378 20.91 -4.65 28.96
C GLY A 378 20.11 -5.92 28.64
N ARG A 379 19.76 -6.18 27.37
CA ARG A 379 18.94 -7.34 26.98
C ARG A 379 19.76 -8.60 26.81
N ALA A 380 19.11 -9.75 27.07
CA ALA A 380 19.77 -11.05 26.97
C ALA A 380 19.83 -11.59 25.52
N SER A 381 19.01 -11.06 24.61
CA SER A 381 18.93 -11.52 23.22
C SER A 381 18.47 -10.41 22.26
N ALA A 382 18.70 -10.62 20.96
CA ALA A 382 18.18 -9.76 19.91
C ALA A 382 16.65 -9.75 19.89
N ALA A 383 16.00 -10.86 20.24
CA ALA A 383 14.55 -10.92 20.36
C ALA A 383 14.00 -9.95 21.42
N GLU A 384 14.63 -9.88 22.60
CA GLU A 384 14.25 -8.95 23.66
C GLU A 384 14.57 -7.48 23.31
N ALA A 385 15.71 -7.24 22.67
CA ALA A 385 16.08 -5.92 22.16
C ALA A 385 15.08 -5.44 21.09
N PHE A 386 14.72 -6.31 20.14
CA PHE A 386 13.73 -6.02 19.11
C PHE A 386 12.34 -5.77 19.70
N ALA A 387 11.90 -6.56 20.69
CA ALA A 387 10.63 -6.33 21.38
C ALA A 387 10.60 -4.96 22.10
N SER A 388 11.74 -4.54 22.68
CA SER A 388 11.89 -3.22 23.30
C SER A 388 11.82 -2.09 22.26
N LEU A 389 12.50 -2.26 21.11
CA LEU A 389 12.39 -1.34 19.98
C LEU A 389 10.97 -1.28 19.42
N ASP A 390 10.27 -2.40 19.26
CA ASP A 390 8.88 -2.43 18.76
C ASP A 390 7.91 -1.75 19.72
N ALA A 391 8.06 -1.99 21.02
CA ALA A 391 7.25 -1.31 22.04
C ALA A 391 7.43 0.22 22.00
N ALA A 392 8.67 0.69 21.78
CA ALA A 392 9.02 2.09 21.75
C ALA A 392 8.67 2.79 20.42
N LEU A 393 9.05 2.18 19.31
CA LEU A 393 9.07 2.81 17.98
C LEU A 393 8.07 2.18 16.99
N GLY A 394 7.52 0.99 17.28
CA GLY A 394 6.66 0.21 16.38
C GLY A 394 5.28 0.81 16.10
N ARG A 395 4.83 1.78 16.93
CA ARG A 395 3.50 2.40 16.81
C ARG A 395 3.44 3.45 15.69
N GLY A 396 3.23 2.97 14.47
CA GLY A 396 2.76 3.74 13.31
C GLY A 396 3.84 4.26 12.35
N LEU A 397 5.06 4.52 12.85
CA LEU A 397 6.16 5.04 12.03
C LEU A 397 7.12 3.93 11.58
N PHE A 398 7.46 2.99 12.45
CA PHE A 398 8.42 1.94 12.13
C PHE A 398 7.75 0.58 12.26
N ARG A 399 7.96 -0.30 11.27
CA ARG A 399 7.59 -1.71 11.34
C ARG A 399 8.71 -2.56 10.76
N THR A 400 8.78 -2.63 9.43
CA THR A 400 9.90 -3.28 8.74
C THR A 400 11.21 -2.54 8.96
N GLU A 401 11.12 -1.23 9.17
CA GLU A 401 12.25 -0.35 9.49
C GLU A 401 12.97 -0.77 10.77
N LEU A 402 12.30 -1.42 11.73
CA LEU A 402 12.94 -1.87 12.97
C LEU A 402 14.03 -2.94 12.72
N PHE A 403 13.83 -3.81 11.72
CA PHE A 403 14.85 -4.79 11.31
C PHE A 403 16.07 -4.10 10.69
N TRP A 404 15.83 -3.02 9.95
CA TRP A 404 16.90 -2.20 9.40
C TRP A 404 17.66 -1.42 10.50
N ILE A 405 16.96 -0.93 11.52
CA ILE A 405 17.59 -0.34 12.72
C ILE A 405 18.46 -1.37 13.42
N MET A 406 17.97 -2.60 13.62
CA MET A 406 18.79 -3.70 14.18
C MET A 406 20.02 -4.00 13.33
N ASP A 407 19.91 -4.02 12.00
CA ASP A 407 21.06 -4.20 11.09
C ASP A 407 22.07 -3.05 11.20
N MET A 408 21.63 -1.79 11.30
CA MET A 408 22.54 -0.65 11.50
C MET A 408 23.27 -0.72 12.83
N LEU A 409 22.57 -1.04 13.92
CA LEU A 409 23.18 -1.22 15.25
C LEU A 409 24.19 -2.39 15.23
N ALA A 410 23.87 -3.48 14.53
CA ALA A 410 24.79 -4.60 14.33
C ALA A 410 26.05 -4.19 13.57
N ARG A 411 25.91 -3.42 12.47
CA ARG A 411 27.02 -2.91 11.66
C ARG A 411 27.89 -1.89 12.38
N LEU A 412 27.30 -1.07 13.25
CA LEU A 412 28.04 -0.22 14.18
C LEU A 412 28.78 -1.02 15.26
N GLY A 413 28.42 -2.29 15.47
CA GLY A 413 29.07 -3.16 16.44
C GLY A 413 28.71 -2.85 17.90
N VAL A 414 27.64 -2.06 18.11
CA VAL A 414 27.16 -1.59 19.42
C VAL A 414 26.22 -2.59 20.10
N ILE A 415 25.60 -3.49 19.33
CA ILE A 415 24.87 -4.64 19.85
C ILE A 415 25.48 -5.94 19.34
N ARG A 416 25.53 -6.96 20.20
CA ARG A 416 26.08 -8.28 19.89
C ARG A 416 25.26 -9.33 20.61
N TYR A 417 24.40 -10.02 19.87
CA TYR A 417 23.61 -11.14 20.39
C TYR A 417 23.81 -12.35 19.47
N ASP A 418 23.74 -13.55 20.05
CA ASP A 418 23.91 -14.79 19.29
C ASP A 418 22.82 -14.98 18.23
N ASP A 419 21.61 -14.50 18.50
CA ASP A 419 20.44 -14.57 17.60
C ASP A 419 20.26 -13.31 16.74
N LEU A 420 21.23 -12.39 16.70
CA LEU A 420 21.10 -11.11 15.98
C LEU A 420 20.83 -11.28 14.49
N GLY A 421 21.39 -12.31 13.85
CA GLY A 421 21.19 -12.60 12.43
C GLY A 421 19.73 -12.81 12.01
N ASP A 422 18.86 -13.18 12.96
CA ASP A 422 17.42 -13.38 12.75
C ASP A 422 16.63 -12.06 12.67
N PHE A 423 17.23 -10.96 13.14
CA PHE A 423 16.59 -9.65 13.24
C PHE A 423 17.24 -8.57 12.37
N THR A 424 18.30 -8.90 11.62
CA THR A 424 18.96 -7.99 10.68
C THR A 424 18.46 -8.11 9.23
N VAL A 425 17.61 -9.10 8.93
CA VAL A 425 17.02 -9.24 7.60
C VAL A 425 15.75 -8.41 7.53
N THR A 426 15.64 -7.51 6.55
CA THR A 426 14.41 -6.73 6.38
C THR A 426 13.34 -7.53 5.62
N PRO A 427 12.24 -7.96 6.25
CA PRO A 427 11.26 -8.84 5.62
C PRO A 427 10.29 -8.03 4.76
N HIS A 428 10.77 -7.38 3.70
CA HIS A 428 9.94 -6.61 2.75
C HIS A 428 8.89 -7.48 2.06
N ARG A 429 7.86 -6.86 1.45
CA ARG A 429 6.79 -7.59 0.75
C ARG A 429 7.35 -8.58 -0.29
N ILE A 430 8.29 -8.16 -1.13
CA ILE A 430 8.89 -9.05 -2.14
C ILE A 430 9.64 -10.23 -1.52
N VAL A 431 10.33 -10.01 -0.41
CA VAL A 431 11.01 -11.07 0.36
C VAL A 431 9.99 -12.06 0.91
N ARG A 432 8.92 -11.58 1.55
CA ARG A 432 7.86 -12.44 2.10
C ARG A 432 7.10 -13.20 1.02
N ASP A 433 6.75 -12.54 -0.09
CA ASP A 433 6.10 -13.20 -1.24
C ASP A 433 7.01 -14.30 -1.81
N THR A 434 8.32 -14.06 -1.87
CA THR A 434 9.30 -15.06 -2.34
C THR A 434 9.41 -16.24 -1.37
N LEU A 435 9.51 -15.97 -0.07
CA LEU A 435 9.56 -17.02 0.96
C LEU A 435 8.28 -17.85 0.98
N PHE A 436 7.12 -17.22 0.85
CA PHE A 436 5.85 -17.90 0.76
C PHE A 436 5.82 -18.83 -0.43
N ARG A 437 6.20 -18.35 -1.62
CA ARG A 437 6.24 -19.18 -2.83
C ARG A 437 7.18 -20.35 -2.71
N LEU A 438 8.35 -20.15 -2.14
CA LEU A 438 9.35 -21.19 -1.91
C LEU A 438 9.02 -22.11 -0.72
N GLY A 439 7.91 -21.85 -0.02
CA GLY A 439 7.41 -22.70 1.07
C GLY A 439 8.10 -22.52 2.42
N PHE A 440 8.91 -21.47 2.59
CA PHE A 440 9.55 -21.17 3.88
C PHE A 440 8.57 -20.58 4.91
N ILE A 441 7.47 -20.00 4.44
CA ILE A 441 6.38 -19.48 5.28
C ILE A 441 5.01 -19.85 4.68
N ASP A 442 3.99 -19.90 5.54
CA ASP A 442 2.62 -20.27 5.17
C ASP A 442 1.80 -19.11 4.61
N THR A 443 2.22 -17.88 4.87
CA THR A 443 1.54 -16.68 4.39
C THR A 443 2.55 -15.56 4.15
N PRO A 444 2.43 -14.79 3.06
CA PRO A 444 3.26 -13.60 2.86
C PRO A 444 2.77 -12.40 3.68
N TYR A 445 1.59 -12.53 4.32
CA TYR A 445 0.97 -11.48 5.12
C TYR A 445 1.53 -11.51 6.54
N ALA A 446 2.18 -10.41 6.93
CA ALA A 446 2.68 -10.18 8.28
C ALA A 446 2.11 -8.86 8.79
N SER A 447 1.15 -8.95 9.72
CA SER A 447 0.39 -7.79 10.23
C SER A 447 1.01 -7.13 11.45
N ASP A 448 1.91 -7.85 12.13
CA ASP A 448 2.49 -7.50 13.43
C ASP A 448 3.99 -7.83 13.47
N ALA A 449 4.65 -7.41 14.54
CA ALA A 449 6.09 -7.58 14.73
C ALA A 449 6.50 -9.06 14.84
N THR A 450 5.65 -9.91 15.43
CA THR A 450 5.94 -11.34 15.60
C THR A 450 5.96 -12.07 14.26
N SER A 451 4.94 -11.83 13.41
CA SER A 451 4.87 -12.40 12.06
C SER A 451 5.98 -11.86 11.15
N LEU A 452 6.39 -10.59 11.31
CA LEU A 452 7.56 -10.05 10.61
C LEU A 452 8.87 -10.70 11.06
N ALA A 453 9.04 -10.94 12.37
CA ALA A 453 10.23 -11.61 12.90
C ALA A 453 10.32 -13.07 12.43
N ALA A 454 9.18 -13.78 12.37
CA ALA A 454 9.13 -15.11 11.78
C ALA A 454 9.54 -15.11 10.30
N ALA A 455 9.11 -14.10 9.54
CA ALA A 455 9.52 -13.94 8.14
C ALA A 455 11.01 -13.60 7.99
N ALA A 456 11.58 -12.79 8.88
CA ALA A 456 13.02 -12.48 8.89
C ALA A 456 13.86 -13.73 9.20
N LYS A 457 13.45 -14.54 10.18
CA LYS A 457 14.03 -15.86 10.48
C LYS A 457 13.97 -16.80 9.29
N ALA A 458 12.82 -16.88 8.64
CA ALA A 458 12.64 -17.68 7.43
C ALA A 458 13.55 -17.19 6.28
N ALA A 459 13.72 -15.88 6.14
CA ALA A 459 14.66 -15.29 5.19
C ALA A 459 16.11 -15.71 5.48
N ARG A 460 16.52 -15.64 6.75
CA ARG A 460 17.85 -16.09 7.19
C ARG A 460 18.05 -17.59 6.98
N ARG A 461 17.02 -18.42 7.17
CA ARG A 461 17.04 -19.86 6.85
C ARG A 461 17.20 -20.11 5.34
N ALA A 462 16.53 -19.32 4.50
CA ALA A 462 16.62 -19.41 3.05
C ALA A 462 17.99 -18.94 2.52
N VAL A 463 18.59 -17.94 3.16
CA VAL A 463 19.89 -17.37 2.83
C VAL A 463 20.73 -17.17 4.10
N PRO A 464 21.51 -18.20 4.51
CA PRO A 464 22.25 -18.18 5.78
C PRO A 464 23.35 -17.12 5.87
N THR A 465 23.91 -16.70 4.73
CA THR A 465 25.06 -15.78 4.67
C THR A 465 24.74 -14.53 3.84
N GLY A 466 25.29 -13.39 4.26
CA GLY A 466 25.13 -12.11 3.56
C GLY A 466 23.79 -11.40 3.79
N ALA A 467 23.44 -10.49 2.87
CA ALA A 467 22.22 -9.68 2.90
C ALA A 467 21.02 -10.46 2.35
N ALA A 468 20.42 -11.32 3.18
CA ALA A 468 19.39 -12.27 2.77
C ALA A 468 18.20 -11.63 2.03
N ASP A 469 17.76 -10.45 2.45
CA ASP A 469 16.70 -9.67 1.81
C ASP A 469 17.07 -9.19 0.40
N GLU A 470 18.29 -8.69 0.18
CA GLU A 470 18.79 -8.36 -1.16
C GLU A 470 18.91 -9.60 -2.03
N VAL A 471 19.46 -10.70 -1.51
CA VAL A 471 19.63 -11.97 -2.26
C VAL A 471 18.27 -12.51 -2.69
N LEU A 472 17.30 -12.57 -1.79
CA LEU A 472 15.94 -13.05 -2.09
C LEU A 472 15.21 -12.13 -3.07
N THR A 473 15.42 -10.81 -2.97
CA THR A 473 14.87 -9.84 -3.93
C THR A 473 15.47 -10.04 -5.31
N MET A 474 16.80 -10.14 -5.41
CA MET A 474 17.51 -10.39 -6.67
C MET A 474 17.13 -11.75 -7.27
N PHE A 475 16.94 -12.77 -6.43
CA PHE A 475 16.44 -14.06 -6.83
C PHE A 475 15.06 -13.94 -7.48
N ALA A 476 14.12 -13.27 -6.80
CA ALA A 476 12.76 -13.08 -7.30
C ALA A 476 12.72 -12.36 -8.66
N LEU A 477 13.54 -11.30 -8.80
CA LEU A 477 13.63 -10.52 -10.04
C LEU A 477 14.24 -11.35 -11.19
N SER A 478 15.37 -12.03 -10.95
CA SER A 478 16.07 -12.81 -11.98
C SER A 478 15.33 -14.11 -12.37
N ALA A 479 14.57 -14.69 -11.44
CA ALA A 479 13.70 -15.82 -11.70
C ALA A 479 12.41 -15.42 -12.43
N GLY A 480 12.02 -14.14 -12.38
CA GLY A 480 10.73 -13.66 -12.86
C GLY A 480 9.57 -14.21 -12.01
N CYS A 481 9.75 -14.31 -10.70
CA CYS A 481 8.75 -14.85 -9.80
C CYS A 481 7.50 -13.93 -9.77
N ALA A 482 6.40 -14.40 -10.34
CA ALA A 482 5.10 -13.72 -10.33
C ALA A 482 3.96 -14.72 -10.10
N TYR A 483 2.77 -14.21 -9.75
CA TYR A 483 1.57 -15.04 -9.74
C TYR A 483 1.28 -15.49 -11.17
N ASP A 484 0.82 -16.72 -11.35
CA ASP A 484 0.64 -17.33 -12.67
C ASP A 484 1.95 -17.38 -13.47
N CYS A 485 3.06 -17.68 -12.78
CA CYS A 485 4.40 -17.73 -13.35
C CYS A 485 4.45 -18.59 -14.63
N ALA A 486 4.80 -17.97 -15.75
CA ALA A 486 4.95 -18.65 -17.04
C ALA A 486 6.04 -19.75 -17.02
N HIS A 487 6.94 -19.72 -16.03
CA HIS A 487 8.05 -20.65 -15.89
C HIS A 487 7.78 -21.82 -14.95
N ARG A 488 6.53 -22.03 -14.48
CA ARG A 488 6.20 -23.15 -13.58
C ARG A 488 6.61 -24.54 -14.11
N LYS A 489 6.69 -24.70 -15.43
CA LYS A 489 7.09 -25.97 -16.08
C LYS A 489 8.61 -26.14 -16.23
N THR A 490 9.39 -25.05 -16.20
CA THR A 490 10.82 -25.04 -16.53
C THR A 490 11.72 -24.59 -15.38
N CYS A 491 11.17 -23.96 -14.34
CA CYS A 491 11.95 -23.54 -13.17
C CYS A 491 12.41 -24.75 -12.35
N ASP A 492 13.67 -24.77 -11.90
CA ASP A 492 14.22 -25.85 -11.06
C ASP A 492 13.86 -25.74 -9.57
N PHE A 493 13.12 -24.71 -9.17
CA PHE A 493 12.74 -24.45 -7.78
C PHE A 493 11.41 -25.11 -7.43
N PRO A 494 11.27 -25.65 -6.20
CA PRO A 494 9.97 -25.95 -5.62
C PRO A 494 9.23 -24.62 -5.39
N CYS A 495 8.02 -24.47 -5.93
CA CYS A 495 7.18 -23.34 -5.57
C CYS A 495 5.71 -23.72 -5.52
N ARG A 496 4.91 -22.93 -4.80
CA ARG A 496 3.48 -23.20 -4.56
C ARG A 496 2.69 -23.33 -5.86
N GLU A 497 3.01 -22.51 -6.86
CA GLU A 497 2.38 -22.56 -8.20
C GLU A 497 2.70 -23.83 -9.02
N ARG A 498 3.53 -24.74 -8.48
CA ARG A 498 3.78 -26.07 -9.05
C ARG A 498 3.09 -27.20 -8.27
N LEU A 499 2.65 -26.90 -7.04
CA LEU A 499 1.87 -27.82 -6.23
C LEU A 499 0.38 -27.72 -6.58
N ASP A 500 -0.07 -26.52 -6.95
CA ASP A 500 -1.39 -26.23 -7.54
C ASP A 500 -1.42 -26.60 -9.03
#